data_AF-A0AAD6QPW9-F1
#
_entry.id   AF-A0AAD6QPW9-F1
#
_cell.length_a   1.000
_cell.length_b   1.000
_cell.length_c   1.000
_cell.angle_alpha   90.00
_cell.angle_beta   90.00
_cell.angle_gamma   90.00
#
_symmetry.space_group_name_H-M   'P 1'
#
loop_
_entity.id
_entity.type
_entity.pdbx_description
1 polymer ?
#
loop_
_entity_poly.entity_id
_entity_poly.type
_entity_poly.pdbx_seq_one_letter_code
_entity_poly.pdbx_strand_id
1 'polypeptide(L)'
;MKGGEKLWETANKIYTAFASCKNCNRHFLDMADLNFLMCKAIDNPGLTPSSSLRTALLAVFEEPVIDDYGGLQEEVGVEDYMGCASSHGIGPSIAILDTVRDGRPDCVCVYPSPLH
;
A
#
# COMPACT_ATOMS: atom_id res chain seq x y z
N MET A 1 -0.85 -15.09 -20.37
CA MET A 1 0.02 -13.93 -20.05
C MET A 1 1.47 -14.37 -20.17
N LYS A 2 2.27 -13.76 -21.05
CA LYS A 2 3.72 -13.98 -21.09
C LYS A 2 4.37 -12.85 -20.27
N GLY A 3 4.58 -13.09 -18.98
CA GLY A 3 5.22 -12.12 -18.07
C GLY A 3 6.70 -11.98 -18.44
N GLY A 4 7.05 -10.88 -19.10
CA GLY A 4 8.36 -10.67 -19.73
C GLY A 4 9.47 -10.20 -18.80
N GLU A 5 9.16 -9.68 -17.62
CA GLU A 5 10.16 -9.38 -16.58
C GLU A 5 10.12 -10.43 -15.49
N LYS A 6 11.30 -10.82 -15.00
CA LYS A 6 11.38 -11.62 -13.77
C LYS A 6 10.95 -10.72 -12.62
N LEU A 7 10.10 -11.22 -11.73
CA LEU A 7 9.61 -10.51 -10.53
C LEU A 7 10.70 -9.67 -9.84
N TRP A 8 11.89 -10.24 -9.67
CA TRP A 8 13.04 -9.58 -9.04
C TRP A 8 13.61 -8.40 -9.82
N GLU A 9 13.59 -8.43 -11.15
CA GLU A 9 14.03 -7.31 -11.98
C GLU A 9 13.07 -6.13 -11.81
N THR A 10 11.76 -6.40 -11.84
CA THR A 10 10.73 -5.39 -11.61
C THR A 10 10.81 -4.82 -10.19
N ALA A 11 10.95 -5.67 -9.17
CA ALA A 11 11.09 -5.25 -7.78
C ALA A 11 12.29 -4.33 -7.57
N ASN A 12 13.45 -4.67 -8.16
CA ASN A 12 14.66 -3.87 -8.06
C ASN A 12 14.52 -2.50 -8.77
N LYS A 13 13.88 -2.48 -9.95
CA LYS A 13 13.57 -1.22 -10.65
C LYS A 13 12.67 -0.31 -9.82
N ILE A 14 11.60 -0.86 -9.24
CA ILE A 14 10.67 -0.11 -8.38
C ILE A 14 11.40 0.46 -7.17
N TYR A 15 12.16 -0.37 -6.46
CA TYR A 15 12.94 0.07 -5.29
C TYR A 15 13.94 1.18 -5.65
N THR A 16 14.67 1.03 -6.76
CA THR A 16 15.65 2.03 -7.20
C THR A 16 14.97 3.37 -7.52
N ALA A 17 13.83 3.33 -8.21
CA ALA A 17 13.03 4.52 -8.50
C ALA A 17 12.52 5.18 -7.22
N PHE A 18 12.00 4.40 -6.27
CA PHE A 18 11.57 4.87 -4.96
C PHE A 18 12.71 5.55 -4.19
N ALA A 19 13.86 4.88 -4.04
CA ALA A 19 15.02 5.41 -3.33
C ALA A 19 15.52 6.72 -3.94
N SER A 20 15.55 6.82 -5.27
CA SER A 20 15.89 8.05 -5.99
C SER A 20 14.89 9.19 -5.69
N CYS A 21 13.58 8.91 -5.82
CA CYS A 21 12.54 9.90 -5.53
C CYS A 21 12.58 10.37 -4.07
N LYS A 22 12.86 9.46 -3.13
CA LYS A 22 13.03 9.77 -1.72
C LYS A 22 14.22 10.70 -1.50
N ASN A 23 15.40 10.37 -2.03
CA ASN A 23 16.62 11.14 -1.87
C ASN A 23 16.50 12.57 -2.42
N CYS A 24 15.66 12.78 -3.43
CA CYS A 24 15.37 14.10 -3.99
C CYS A 24 14.19 14.82 -3.31
N ASN A 25 13.63 14.29 -2.21
CA ASN A 25 12.43 14.82 -1.53
C ASN A 25 11.22 14.98 -2.45
N ARG A 26 11.16 14.20 -3.53
CA ARG A 26 10.15 14.33 -4.58
C ARG A 26 8.74 14.07 -4.07
N HIS A 27 8.61 13.17 -3.09
CA HIS A 27 7.36 12.89 -2.39
C HIS A 27 6.78 14.10 -1.63
N PHE A 28 7.58 15.13 -1.32
CA PHE A 28 7.06 16.40 -0.80
C PHE A 28 6.81 17.42 -1.91
N LEU A 29 7.69 17.47 -2.90
CA LEU A 29 7.60 18.44 -4.00
C LEU A 29 6.39 18.18 -4.89
N ASP A 30 6.10 16.91 -5.19
CA ASP A 30 5.02 16.53 -6.11
C ASP A 30 3.64 16.54 -5.42
N MET A 31 3.55 16.72 -4.09
CA MET A 31 2.27 16.65 -3.35
C MET A 31 1.27 17.72 -3.78
N ALA A 32 1.74 18.93 -4.11
CA ALA A 32 0.85 20.00 -4.56
C ALA A 32 0.19 19.64 -5.90
N ASP A 33 0.97 19.15 -6.86
CA ASP A 33 0.48 18.75 -8.19
C ASP A 33 -0.45 17.54 -8.09
N LEU A 34 -0.09 16.57 -7.25
CA LEU A 34 -0.88 15.34 -7.05
C LEU A 34 -2.23 15.66 -6.40
N ASN A 35 -2.25 16.50 -5.37
CA ASN A 35 -3.48 16.99 -4.75
C ASN A 35 -4.34 17.78 -5.74
N PHE A 36 -3.73 18.67 -6.52
CA PHE A 36 -4.44 19.44 -7.54
C PHE A 36 -5.11 18.51 -8.57
N LEU A 37 -4.36 17.53 -9.10
CA LEU A 37 -4.87 16.60 -10.09
C LEU A 37 -6.00 15.72 -9.52
N MET A 38 -5.85 15.25 -8.27
CA MET A 38 -6.89 14.49 -7.57
C MET A 38 -8.16 15.32 -7.38
N CYS A 39 -8.06 16.58 -6.95
CA CYS A 39 -9.21 17.48 -6.83
C CYS A 39 -9.91 17.67 -8.18
N LYS A 40 -9.14 17.89 -9.26
CA LYS A 40 -9.71 18.04 -10.60
C LYS A 40 -10.44 16.79 -11.08
N ALA A 41 -9.92 15.60 -10.77
CA ALA A 41 -10.57 14.34 -11.10
C ALA A 41 -11.88 14.14 -10.31
N ILE A 42 -11.92 14.55 -9.03
CA ILE A 42 -13.11 14.52 -8.18
C ILE A 42 -14.18 15.49 -8.69
N ASP A 43 -13.80 16.72 -9.00
CA ASP A 43 -14.72 17.76 -9.49
C ASP A 43 -15.28 17.42 -10.88
N ASN A 44 -14.55 16.63 -11.67
CA ASN A 44 -14.86 16.33 -13.07
C ASN A 44 -14.81 14.82 -13.35
N PRO A 45 -15.70 14.01 -12.74
CA PRO A 45 -15.65 12.56 -12.90
C PRO A 45 -15.80 12.15 -14.37
N GLY A 46 -16.49 12.93 -15.22
CA GLY A 46 -16.56 12.68 -16.66
C GLY A 46 -15.21 12.64 -17.39
N LEU A 47 -14.14 13.19 -16.81
CA LEU A 47 -12.78 13.15 -17.35
C LEU A 47 -12.00 11.90 -16.94
N THR A 48 -12.53 11.08 -16.01
CA THR A 48 -11.91 9.81 -15.63
C THR A 48 -12.52 8.65 -16.43
N PRO A 49 -11.75 7.58 -16.72
CA PRO A 49 -12.29 6.40 -17.36
C PRO A 49 -13.45 5.81 -16.55
N SER A 50 -14.59 5.58 -17.21
CA SER A 50 -15.82 5.07 -16.56
C SER A 50 -16.42 5.99 -15.49
N SER A 51 -16.04 7.28 -15.47
CA SER A 51 -16.48 8.24 -14.46
C SER A 51 -16.26 7.79 -13.02
N SER A 52 -15.20 7.01 -12.81
CA SER A 52 -14.79 6.46 -11.52
C SER A 52 -13.36 6.87 -11.21
N LEU A 53 -13.10 7.23 -9.97
CA LEU A 53 -11.74 7.45 -9.47
C LEU A 53 -11.21 6.13 -8.91
N ARG A 54 -10.63 5.31 -9.79
CA ARG A 54 -9.93 4.09 -9.38
C ARG A 54 -8.52 4.44 -8.93
N THR A 55 -8.33 4.53 -7.62
CA THR A 55 -7.02 4.80 -7.02
C THR A 55 -6.45 3.52 -6.42
N ALA A 56 -5.16 3.29 -6.67
CA ALA A 56 -4.36 2.34 -5.89
C ALA A 56 -3.43 3.15 -5.00
N LEU A 57 -3.39 2.82 -3.72
CA LEU A 57 -2.45 3.39 -2.76
C LEU A 57 -1.44 2.32 -2.38
N LEU A 58 -0.16 2.63 -2.54
CA LEU A 58 0.93 1.82 -2.03
C LEU A 58 1.62 2.62 -0.93
N ALA A 59 1.55 2.11 0.31
CA ALA A 59 2.32 2.64 1.43
C ALA A 59 3.51 1.72 1.66
N VAL A 60 4.72 2.29 1.66
CA VAL A 60 5.96 1.56 1.94
C VAL A 60 6.64 2.25 3.11
N PHE A 61 6.96 1.49 4.15
CA PHE A 61 7.75 1.98 5.27
C PHE A 61 9.24 1.84 4.94
N GLU A 62 10.05 2.79 5.39
CA GLU A 62 11.51 2.70 5.23
C GLU A 62 12.09 1.52 6.00
N GLU A 63 11.63 1.35 7.24
CA GLU A 63 11.90 0.17 8.04
C GLU A 63 10.74 -0.81 7.87
N PRO A 64 11.00 -2.10 7.60
CA PRO A 64 9.93 -3.08 7.53
C PRO A 64 9.20 -3.15 8.86
N VAL A 65 7.90 -3.43 8.81
CA VAL A 65 7.13 -3.69 10.03
C VAL A 65 7.58 -5.05 10.57
N ILE A 66 8.31 -5.04 11.68
CA ILE A 66 8.78 -6.24 12.37
C ILE A 66 7.91 -6.45 13.61
N ASP A 67 7.36 -7.65 13.71
CA ASP A 67 6.55 -8.11 14.83
C ASP A 67 7.26 -9.28 15.51
N ASP A 68 7.96 -8.95 16.59
CA ASP A 68 8.69 -9.88 17.46
C ASP A 68 7.98 -10.05 18.82
N TYR A 69 6.68 -9.72 18.90
CA TYR A 69 5.92 -9.72 20.15
C TYR A 69 5.32 -11.10 20.52
N GLY A 70 5.88 -12.20 20.03
CA GLY A 70 5.32 -13.54 20.21
C GLY A 70 4.98 -13.93 21.66
N GLY A 71 5.71 -13.39 22.65
CA GLY A 71 5.39 -13.61 24.07
C GLY A 71 4.20 -12.81 24.60
N LEU A 72 3.92 -11.62 24.03
CA LEU A 72 2.81 -10.76 24.45
C LEU A 72 1.46 -11.32 23.98
N GLN A 73 1.44 -12.02 22.85
CA GLN A 73 0.25 -12.64 22.31
C GLN A 73 -0.39 -13.64 23.29
N GLU A 74 0.45 -14.46 23.94
CA GLU A 74 0.03 -15.42 24.97
C GLU A 74 -0.49 -14.71 26.23
N GLU A 75 0.17 -13.62 26.65
CA GLU A 75 -0.24 -12.83 27.82
C GLU A 75 -1.62 -12.17 27.64
N VAL A 76 -1.92 -11.69 26.43
CA VAL A 76 -3.19 -11.01 26.12
C VAL A 76 -4.29 -12.00 25.69
N GLY A 77 -3.96 -13.28 25.52
CA GLY A 77 -4.92 -14.34 25.17
C GLY A 77 -5.46 -14.21 23.74
N VAL A 78 -4.69 -13.64 22.82
CA VAL A 78 -5.09 -13.44 21.42
C VAL A 78 -4.52 -14.57 20.56
N GLU A 79 -5.35 -15.30 19.82
CA GLU A 79 -4.87 -16.42 18.98
C GLU A 79 -4.28 -15.98 17.64
N ASP A 80 -4.78 -14.89 17.06
CA ASP A 80 -4.27 -14.32 15.82
C ASP A 80 -4.61 -12.82 15.74
N TYR A 81 -3.72 -12.03 15.14
CA TYR A 81 -3.89 -10.60 14.92
C TYR A 81 -3.13 -10.14 13.69
N MET A 82 -3.45 -8.93 13.24
CA MET A 82 -2.87 -8.34 12.04
C MET A 82 -2.69 -6.84 12.20
N GLY A 83 -1.52 -6.36 11.76
CA GLY A 83 -1.29 -4.93 11.58
C GLY A 83 -1.98 -4.44 10.30
N CYS A 84 -2.95 -3.55 10.43
CA CYS A 84 -3.60 -2.91 9.29
C CYS A 84 -3.22 -1.43 9.22
N ALA A 85 -2.69 -0.98 8.08
CA ALA A 85 -2.63 0.44 7.79
C ALA A 85 -4.02 0.91 7.33
N SER A 86 -4.55 1.95 7.98
CA SER A 86 -5.81 2.57 7.58
C SER A 86 -5.54 3.81 6.73
N SER A 87 -6.25 3.94 5.61
CA SER A 87 -6.35 5.18 4.85
C SER A 87 -7.79 5.70 4.95
N HIS A 88 -7.97 6.82 5.63
CA HIS A 88 -9.30 7.39 5.84
C HIS A 88 -9.87 7.94 4.52
N GLY A 89 -11.13 7.65 4.21
CA GLY A 89 -11.81 8.14 3.01
C GLY A 89 -11.50 7.37 1.71
N ILE A 90 -10.64 6.35 1.76
CA ILE A 90 -10.42 5.41 0.65
C ILE A 90 -10.87 4.03 1.12
N GLY A 91 -12.04 3.58 0.67
CA GLY A 91 -12.46 2.19 0.88
C GLY A 91 -11.64 1.29 -0.05
N PRO A 92 -10.77 0.40 0.47
CA PRO A 92 -10.00 -0.48 -0.39
C PRO A 92 -10.94 -1.46 -1.09
N SER A 93 -10.84 -1.59 -2.41
CA SER A 93 -11.41 -2.76 -3.09
C SER A 93 -10.63 -4.03 -2.72
N ILE A 94 -9.32 -3.89 -2.52
CA ILE A 94 -8.40 -4.91 -2.02
C ILE A 94 -7.30 -4.16 -1.25
N ALA A 95 -6.93 -4.63 -0.07
CA ALA A 95 -5.75 -4.21 0.67
C ALA A 95 -4.81 -5.40 0.84
N ILE A 96 -3.51 -5.17 0.66
CA ILE A 96 -2.45 -6.15 0.91
C ILE A 96 -1.53 -5.53 1.96
N LEU A 97 -1.30 -6.27 3.04
CA LEU A 97 -0.52 -5.83 4.19
C LEU A 97 0.57 -6.87 4.45
N ASP A 98 1.82 -6.45 4.46
CA ASP A 98 2.96 -7.29 4.79
C ASP A 98 3.54 -6.94 6.17
N THR A 99 4.07 -7.95 6.86
CA THR A 99 4.78 -7.81 8.14
C THR A 99 5.83 -8.92 8.22
N VAL A 100 6.94 -8.69 8.91
CA VAL A 100 7.90 -9.75 9.24
C VAL A 100 7.59 -10.23 10.65
N ARG A 101 7.14 -11.49 10.79
CA ARG A 101 6.80 -12.13 12.07
C ARG A 101 7.78 -13.26 12.36
N ASP A 102 8.43 -13.22 13.52
CA ASP A 102 9.42 -14.22 13.94
C ASP A 102 10.49 -14.50 12.84
N GLY A 103 10.95 -13.45 12.17
CA GLY A 103 11.94 -13.52 11.08
C GLY A 103 11.40 -14.08 9.75
N ARG A 104 10.08 -14.19 9.58
CA ARG A 104 9.44 -14.71 8.36
C ARG A 104 8.48 -13.68 7.75
N PRO A 105 8.38 -13.59 6.41
CA PRO A 105 7.35 -12.79 5.78
C PRO A 105 5.95 -13.35 6.07
N ASP A 106 5.08 -12.50 6.57
CA ASP A 106 3.64 -12.70 6.71
C ASP A 106 2.92 -11.67 5.84
N CYS A 107 1.83 -12.09 5.18
CA CYS A 107 1.11 -11.23 4.24
C CYS A 107 -0.38 -11.54 4.28
N VAL A 108 -1.19 -10.49 4.36
CA VAL A 108 -2.64 -10.62 4.40
C VAL A 108 -3.29 -9.79 3.29
N CYS A 109 -4.27 -10.42 2.65
CA CYS A 109 -5.15 -9.80 1.67
C CYS A 109 -6.54 -9.58 2.29
N VAL A 110 -6.94 -8.32 2.44
CA VAL A 110 -8.26 -7.92 2.93
C VAL A 110 -9.09 -7.40 1.76
N TYR A 111 -10.34 -7.85 1.64
CA TYR A 111 -11.30 -7.32 0.68
C TYR A 111 -12.64 -7.05 1.38
N PRO A 112 -13.36 -5.99 1.00
CA PRO A 112 -14.66 -5.70 1.58
C PRO A 112 -15.69 -6.75 1.14
N SER A 113 -16.50 -7.23 2.08
CA SER A 113 -17.62 -8.13 1.83
C SER A 113 -18.84 -7.72 2.67
N PRO A 114 -20.05 -7.64 2.10
CA PRO A 114 -20.39 -7.91 0.70
C PRO A 114 -19.95 -6.78 -0.23
N LEU A 115 -19.52 -7.15 -1.45
CA LEU A 115 -19.35 -6.19 -2.54
C LEU A 115 -20.75 -5.71 -2.96
N HIS A 116 -20.97 -4.40 -2.95
CA HIS A 116 -22.21 -3.79 -3.44
C HIS A 116 -22.38 -3.99 -4.94
#